data_AF-A0A915JW92-F1
#
_entry.id   AF-A0A915JW92-F1
#
_cell.length_a   1.000
_cell.length_b   1.000
_cell.length_c   1.000
_cell.angle_alpha   90.00
_cell.angle_beta   90.00
_cell.angle_gamma   90.00
#
_symmetry.space_group_name_H-M   'P 1'
#
loop_
_entity.id
_entity.type
_entity.pdbx_description
1 polymer ?
#
loop_
_entity_poly.entity_id
_entity_poly.type
_entity_poly.pdbx_seq_one_letter_code
_entity_poly.pdbx_strand_id
1 'polypeptide(L)'
;MEIFPSIPLILSCGHSYCEMCLRQMIKCAPTNDQYSLDCPTCRIVTRLPLASSESTLCQKSIKKINLSKILPKNYLMENIFDDLKIVSQKVEPFIYLDETTNITNQRLTAELRLIQQKVDKLNKKSIENNTFIWQVITMLLGALLIKQMYDQYP
;
A
#
# COMPACT_ATOMS: atom_id res chain seq x y z
N MET A 1 -5.44 29.07 24.01
CA MET A 1 -6.69 28.29 23.94
C MET A 1 -6.30 26.88 23.52
N GLU A 2 -6.26 25.94 24.45
CA GLU A 2 -5.96 24.54 24.15
C GLU A 2 -7.21 23.89 23.55
N ILE A 3 -7.21 23.64 22.25
CA ILE A 3 -8.26 22.91 21.56
C ILE A 3 -7.90 21.42 21.69
N PHE A 4 -8.26 20.79 22.81
CA PHE A 4 -8.28 19.33 22.84
C PHE A 4 -9.44 18.86 21.96
N PRO A 5 -9.19 18.11 20.87
CA PRO A 5 -10.26 17.58 20.04
C PRO A 5 -11.07 16.59 20.87
N SER A 6 -12.27 17.01 21.27
CA SER A 6 -13.20 16.14 21.99
C SER A 6 -13.68 15.06 21.02
N ILE A 7 -13.51 13.80 21.42
CA ILE A 7 -13.88 12.64 20.60
C ILE A 7 -15.37 12.76 20.22
N PRO A 8 -15.72 12.74 18.93
CA PRO A 8 -17.10 12.80 18.50
C PRO A 8 -17.80 11.47 18.79
N LEU A 9 -19.00 11.55 19.35
CA LEU A 9 -19.86 10.42 19.67
C LEU A 9 -21.09 10.47 18.78
N ILE A 10 -21.50 9.31 18.27
CA ILE A 10 -22.60 9.17 17.32
C ILE A 10 -23.84 8.68 18.08
N LEU A 11 -24.89 9.50 18.12
CA LEU A 11 -26.17 9.10 18.70
C LEU A 11 -26.82 7.95 17.90
N SER A 12 -27.82 7.29 18.47
CA SER A 12 -28.55 6.19 17.81
C SER A 12 -29.16 6.57 16.45
N CYS A 13 -29.42 7.87 16.23
CA CYS A 13 -29.92 8.43 14.98
C CYS A 13 -28.85 8.72 13.92
N GLY A 14 -27.57 8.46 14.19
CA GLY A 14 -26.46 8.71 13.26
C GLY A 14 -25.85 10.12 13.32
N HIS A 15 -26.43 11.05 14.06
CA HIS A 15 -25.84 12.39 14.24
C HIS A 15 -24.72 12.39 15.28
N SER A 16 -23.61 13.06 14.96
CA SER A 16 -22.40 13.13 15.78
C SER A 16 -22.26 14.46 16.53
N TYR A 17 -21.89 14.40 17.80
CA TYR A 17 -21.56 15.58 18.60
C TYR A 17 -20.37 15.30 19.51
N CYS A 18 -19.70 16.36 19.94
CA CYS A 18 -18.58 16.24 20.87
C CYS A 18 -19.03 15.69 22.24
N GLU A 19 -18.17 14.94 22.94
CA GLU A 19 -18.52 14.39 24.26
C GLU A 19 -18.99 15.48 25.25
N MET A 20 -18.31 16.62 25.27
CA MET A 20 -18.69 17.76 26.13
C MET A 20 -20.10 18.27 25.80
N CYS A 21 -20.41 18.36 24.50
CA CYS A 21 -21.69 18.79 23.98
C CYS A 21 -22.78 17.82 24.43
N LEU A 22 -22.55 16.52 24.29
CA LEU A 22 -23.50 15.49 24.72
C LEU A 22 -23.74 15.54 26.22
N ARG A 23 -22.69 15.67 27.05
CA ARG A 23 -22.82 15.74 28.52
C ARG A 23 -23.76 16.85 28.97
N GLN A 24 -23.73 18.01 28.32
CA GLN A 24 -24.61 19.14 28.64
C GLN A 24 -26.08 18.89 28.27
N MET A 25 -26.34 17.97 27.34
CA MET A 25 -27.69 17.70 26.82
C MET A 25 -28.39 16.54 27.53
N ILE A 26 -27.72 15.86 28.48
CA ILE A 26 -28.29 14.71 29.18
C ILE A 26 -29.41 15.18 30.10
N LYS A 27 -30.59 14.58 29.92
CA LYS A 27 -31.75 14.79 30.77
C LYS A 27 -31.96 13.58 31.67
N CYS A 28 -32.29 13.82 32.94
CA CYS A 28 -32.67 12.78 33.88
C CYS A 28 -34.19 12.71 34.00
N ALA A 29 -34.77 11.54 33.77
CA ALA A 29 -36.19 11.32 33.99
C ALA A 29 -36.45 11.19 35.50
N PRO A 30 -37.37 11.98 36.09
CA PRO A 30 -37.59 12.04 37.53
C PRO A 30 -38.16 10.75 38.12
N THR A 31 -38.69 9.85 37.29
CA THR A 31 -39.48 8.69 37.73
C THR A 31 -38.73 7.36 37.75
N ASN A 32 -37.53 7.27 37.17
CA ASN A 32 -36.87 5.96 37.01
C ASN A 32 -35.33 6.02 36.92
N ASP A 33 -34.71 7.11 37.40
CA ASP A 33 -33.26 7.35 37.30
C ASP A 33 -32.69 7.10 35.88
N GLN A 34 -33.52 7.30 34.85
CA GLN A 34 -33.18 7.01 33.47
C GLN A 34 -32.63 8.26 32.80
N TYR A 35 -31.42 8.15 32.26
CA TYR A 35 -30.80 9.21 31.47
C TYR A 35 -31.19 9.09 30.00
N SER A 36 -31.50 10.23 29.38
CA SER A 36 -31.87 10.32 27.97
C SER A 36 -31.16 11.48 27.29
N LEU A 37 -30.96 11.34 25.99
CA LEU A 37 -30.39 12.34 25.09
C LEU A 37 -31.32 12.53 23.90
N ASP A 38 -31.75 13.76 23.69
CA ASP A 38 -32.51 14.13 22.49
C ASP A 38 -31.53 14.64 21.44
N CYS A 39 -31.57 14.09 20.22
CA CYS A 39 -30.77 14.61 19.14
C CYS A 39 -31.21 16.04 18.76
N PRO A 40 -30.31 17.05 18.75
CA PRO A 40 -30.65 18.40 18.30
C PRO A 40 -31.18 18.48 16.86
N THR A 41 -30.68 17.61 15.98
CA THR A 41 -31.04 17.66 14.54
C THR A 41 -32.39 17.01 14.25
N CYS A 42 -32.65 15.84 14.83
CA CYS A 42 -33.83 15.02 14.47
C CYS A 42 -34.75 14.69 15.65
N ARG A 43 -34.43 15.14 16.88
CA ARG A 43 -35.19 14.92 18.12
C ARG A 43 -35.41 13.45 18.51
N ILE A 44 -34.74 12.51 17.85
CA ILE A 44 -34.76 11.10 18.22
C ILE A 44 -34.09 10.94 19.60
N VAL A 45 -34.79 10.24 20.50
CA VAL A 45 -34.38 10.04 21.89
C VAL A 45 -33.49 8.80 22.01
N THR A 46 -32.28 8.98 22.53
CA THR A 46 -31.35 7.91 22.87
C THR A 46 -31.39 7.67 24.38
N ARG A 47 -31.78 6.47 24.81
CA ARG A 47 -31.77 6.07 26.23
C ARG A 47 -30.37 5.58 26.61
N LEU A 48 -29.85 6.06 27.73
CA LEU A 48 -28.51 5.75 28.20
C LEU A 48 -28.53 4.69 29.30
N PRO A 49 -27.70 3.65 29.21
CA PRO A 49 -27.57 2.65 30.26
C PRO A 49 -26.79 3.21 31.46
N LEU A 50 -27.32 3.03 32.67
CA LEU A 50 -26.64 3.34 33.93
C LEU A 50 -25.37 2.47 34.07
N ALA A 51 -24.30 3.03 34.61
CA ALA A 51 -23.14 2.26 35.07
C ALA A 51 -23.53 1.57 36.39
N SER A 52 -23.41 0.25 36.43
CA SER A 52 -23.84 -0.60 37.55
C SER A 52 -23.05 -0.33 38.82
N SER A 53 -23.59 0.51 39.72
CA SER A 53 -23.61 0.33 41.18
C SER A 53 -23.96 1.68 41.84
N GLU A 54 -25.00 1.65 42.68
CA GLU A 54 -25.45 2.73 43.57
C GLU A 54 -26.31 3.82 42.92
N SER A 55 -27.60 3.50 42.83
CA SER A 55 -28.72 4.42 42.79
C SER A 55 -28.67 5.42 43.96
N THR A 56 -28.62 6.71 43.66
CA THR A 56 -29.49 7.73 44.28
C THR A 56 -29.26 9.10 43.62
N LEU A 57 -30.37 9.72 43.23
CA LEU A 57 -30.55 11.11 42.82
C LEU A 57 -29.84 11.54 41.52
N CYS A 58 -30.67 11.89 40.53
CA CYS A 58 -30.37 12.71 39.33
C CYS A 58 -29.46 13.95 39.54
N GLN A 59 -29.07 14.29 40.77
CA GLN A 59 -28.31 15.49 41.12
C GLN A 59 -26.81 15.28 41.27
N LYS A 60 -26.28 14.04 41.30
CA LYS A 60 -24.83 13.84 41.50
C LYS A 60 -24.15 13.08 40.36
N SER A 61 -23.81 13.90 39.36
CA SER A 61 -22.70 13.71 38.41
C SER A 61 -23.06 13.04 37.07
N ILE A 62 -23.41 13.87 36.09
CA ILE A 62 -23.29 13.58 34.64
C ILE A 62 -21.92 12.95 34.30
N LYS A 63 -20.87 13.22 35.10
CA LYS A 63 -19.55 12.60 35.01
C LYS A 63 -19.58 11.05 35.04
N LYS A 64 -20.57 10.43 35.70
CA LYS A 64 -20.68 8.96 35.86
C LYS A 64 -21.34 8.24 34.68
N ILE A 65 -21.86 8.97 33.70
CA ILE A 65 -22.53 8.36 32.55
C ILE A 65 -21.46 7.79 31.60
N ASN A 66 -21.58 6.49 31.33
CA ASN A 66 -20.67 5.81 30.42
C ASN A 66 -21.09 6.06 28.96
N LEU A 67 -20.58 7.17 28.40
CA LEU A 67 -20.79 7.56 27.01
C LEU A 67 -20.09 6.63 26.00
N SER A 68 -19.17 5.76 26.42
CA SER A 68 -18.53 4.77 25.50
C SER A 68 -19.53 3.73 24.95
N LYS A 69 -20.70 3.59 25.59
CA LYS A 69 -21.80 2.76 25.10
C LYS A 69 -22.65 3.45 24.03
N ILE A 70 -22.57 4.79 23.92
CA ILE A 70 -23.01 5.49 22.72
C ILE A 70 -21.92 5.19 21.70
N LEU A 71 -22.18 4.18 20.89
CA LEU A 71 -21.19 3.60 20.01
C LEU A 71 -20.46 4.70 19.22
N PRO A 72 -19.12 4.78 19.28
CA PRO A 72 -18.35 5.12 18.09
C PRO A 72 -18.51 3.93 17.14
N LYS A 73 -19.74 3.71 16.63
CA LYS A 73 -19.98 2.75 15.56
C LYS A 73 -19.27 3.37 14.39
N ASN A 74 -18.02 2.96 14.21
CA ASN A 74 -17.23 3.32 13.05
C ASN A 74 -17.92 2.62 11.87
N TYR A 75 -19.01 3.23 11.36
CA TYR A 75 -19.78 2.78 10.19
C TYR A 75 -18.88 2.57 8.96
N LEU A 76 -17.64 3.08 9.02
CA LEU A 76 -16.61 2.81 8.03
C LEU A 76 -16.18 1.33 8.01
N MET A 77 -16.17 0.63 9.15
CA MET A 77 -15.59 -0.72 9.22
C MET A 77 -16.44 -1.79 8.54
N GLU A 78 -17.78 -1.75 8.66
CA GLU A 78 -18.65 -2.73 8.00
C GLU A 78 -18.57 -2.60 6.48
N ASN A 79 -18.55 -1.37 5.94
CA ASN A 79 -18.41 -1.15 4.50
C ASN A 79 -17.00 -1.53 3.98
N ILE A 80 -15.94 -1.25 4.75
CA ILE A 80 -14.57 -1.60 4.36
C ILE A 80 -14.37 -3.11 4.27
N PHE A 81 -14.93 -3.90 5.20
CA PHE A 81 -14.78 -5.35 5.16
C PHE A 81 -15.46 -5.98 3.94
N ASP A 82 -16.63 -5.49 3.56
CA ASP A 82 -17.34 -5.93 2.36
C ASP A 82 -16.59 -5.54 1.09
N ASP A 83 -16.07 -4.32 1.01
CA ASP A 83 -15.25 -3.85 -0.10
C ASP A 83 -13.95 -4.67 -0.25
N LEU A 84 -13.27 -4.98 0.86
CA LEU A 84 -12.05 -5.81 0.85
C LEU A 84 -12.31 -7.24 0.37
N LYS A 85 -13.48 -7.81 0.69
CA LYS A 85 -13.88 -9.14 0.23
C LYS A 85 -14.09 -9.19 -1.29
N ILE A 86 -14.70 -8.14 -1.85
CA ILE A 86 -14.89 -7.99 -3.30
C ILE A 86 -13.55 -7.81 -4.01
N VAL A 87 -12.64 -7.03 -3.43
CA VAL A 87 -11.28 -6.84 -3.99
C VAL A 87 -10.52 -8.15 -3.96
N SER A 88 -10.55 -8.91 -2.85
CA SER A 88 -9.89 -10.21 -2.75
C SER A 88 -10.33 -11.18 -3.85
N GLN A 89 -11.63 -11.24 -4.16
CA GLN A 89 -12.16 -12.11 -5.23
C GLN A 89 -11.75 -11.66 -6.64
N LYS A 90 -11.48 -10.36 -6.85
CA LYS A 90 -11.02 -9.84 -8.14
C LYS A 90 -9.52 -10.02 -8.38
N VAL A 91 -8.74 -10.29 -7.34
CA VAL A 91 -7.28 -10.43 -7.42
C VAL A 91 -6.85 -11.84 -7.82
N GLU A 92 -7.66 -12.87 -7.58
CA GLU A 92 -7.36 -14.26 -7.95
C GLU A 92 -6.95 -14.47 -9.44
N PRO A 93 -7.67 -13.93 -10.44
CA PRO A 93 -7.26 -14.07 -11.84
C PRO A 93 -5.98 -13.30 -12.21
N PHE A 94 -5.55 -12.32 -11.40
CA PHE A 94 -4.29 -11.61 -11.61
C PHE A 94 -3.07 -12.40 -11.12
N ILE A 95 -3.23 -13.25 -10.09
CA ILE A 95 -2.14 -14.08 -9.56
C ILE A 95 -1.68 -15.10 -10.61
N TYR A 96 -2.61 -15.70 -11.36
CA TYR A 96 -2.27 -16.66 -12.42
C TYR A 96 -1.57 -16.02 -13.64
N LEU A 97 -1.90 -14.76 -13.94
CA LEU A 97 -1.23 -14.02 -15.02
C LEU A 97 0.24 -13.70 -14.66
N ASP A 98 0.52 -13.42 -13.39
CA ASP A 98 1.87 -13.13 -12.91
C ASP A 98 2.80 -14.35 -13.01
N GLU A 99 2.28 -15.55 -12.71
CA GLU A 99 3.05 -16.78 -12.77
C GLU A 99 3.40 -17.18 -14.22
N THR A 100 2.44 -17.08 -15.14
CA THR A 100 2.67 -17.36 -16.57
C THR A 100 3.64 -16.36 -17.20
N THR A 101 3.51 -15.08 -16.88
CA THR A 101 4.45 -14.04 -17.35
C THR A 101 5.86 -14.25 -16.80
N ASN A 102 5.98 -14.62 -15.52
CA ASN A 102 7.26 -14.96 -14.90
C ASN A 102 7.95 -16.14 -15.61
N ILE A 103 7.22 -17.23 -15.89
CA ILE A 103 7.76 -18.39 -16.63
C ILE A 103 8.25 -17.98 -18.03
N THR A 104 7.45 -17.19 -18.78
CA THR A 104 7.88 -16.71 -20.10
C THR A 104 9.10 -15.78 -20.05
N ASN A 105 9.17 -14.89 -19.06
CA ASN A 105 10.31 -14.00 -18.86
C ASN A 105 11.58 -14.78 -18.53
N GLN A 106 11.48 -15.82 -17.70
CA GLN A 106 12.61 -16.70 -17.40
C GLN A 106 13.11 -17.42 -18.66
N ARG A 107 12.20 -17.94 -19.49
CA ARG A 107 12.56 -18.62 -20.74
C ARG A 107 13.23 -17.67 -21.74
N LEU A 108 12.66 -16.48 -21.96
CA LEU A 108 13.25 -15.46 -22.83
C LEU A 108 14.62 -15.03 -22.34
N THR A 109 14.81 -14.86 -21.03
CA THR A 109 16.10 -14.52 -20.45
C THR A 109 17.15 -15.62 -20.70
N ALA A 110 16.75 -16.88 -20.63
CA ALA A 110 17.64 -18.00 -20.94
C ALA A 110 18.03 -18.02 -22.43
N GLU A 111 17.06 -17.82 -23.34
CA GLU A 111 17.33 -17.75 -24.78
C GLU A 111 18.24 -16.56 -25.15
N LEU A 112 18.03 -15.40 -24.55
CA LEU A 112 18.91 -14.23 -24.71
C LEU A 112 20.35 -14.52 -24.30
N ARG A 113 20.57 -15.25 -23.19
CA ARG A 113 21.92 -15.64 -22.76
C ARG A 113 22.60 -16.55 -23.78
N LEU A 114 21.87 -17.52 -24.35
CA LEU A 114 22.40 -18.44 -25.35
C LEU A 114 22.79 -17.69 -26.64
N ILE A 115 21.93 -16.78 -27.09
CA ILE A 115 22.20 -15.94 -28.26
C ILE A 115 23.43 -15.06 -27.99
N GLN A 116 23.51 -14.44 -26.82
CA GLN A 116 24.66 -13.61 -26.44
C GLN A 116 25.97 -14.41 -26.47
N GLN A 117 26.00 -15.61 -25.88
CA GLN A 117 27.17 -16.50 -25.95
C GLN A 117 27.59 -16.83 -27.38
N LYS A 118 26.62 -17.03 -28.27
CA LYS A 118 26.89 -17.30 -29.69
C LYS A 118 27.48 -16.08 -30.39
N VAL A 119 26.96 -14.88 -30.10
CA VAL A 119 27.51 -13.61 -30.59
C VAL A 119 28.95 -13.44 -30.10
N ASP A 120 29.21 -13.64 -28.82
CA ASP A 120 30.55 -13.49 -28.25
C ASP A 120 31.56 -14.46 -28.88
N LYS A 121 31.15 -15.71 -29.12
CA LYS A 121 31.98 -16.71 -29.81
C LYS A 121 32.31 -16.32 -31.24
N LEU A 122 31.31 -15.82 -31.98
CA LEU A 122 31.51 -15.34 -33.36
C LEU A 122 32.41 -14.09 -33.38
N ASN A 123 32.20 -13.16 -32.45
CA ASN A 123 33.00 -11.96 -32.34
C ASN A 123 34.46 -12.29 -32.05
N LYS A 124 34.73 -13.21 -31.10
CA LYS A 124 36.08 -13.71 -30.82
C LYS A 124 36.74 -14.28 -32.07
N LYS A 125 36.03 -15.14 -32.82
CA LYS A 125 36.56 -15.72 -34.06
C LYS A 125 36.83 -14.65 -35.13
N SER A 126 35.97 -13.64 -35.22
CA SER A 126 36.18 -12.50 -36.11
C SER A 126 37.42 -11.70 -35.73
N ILE A 127 37.65 -11.46 -34.44
CA ILE A 127 38.83 -10.77 -33.93
C ILE A 127 40.09 -11.58 -34.25
N GLU A 128 40.10 -12.89 -33.96
CA GLU A 128 41.23 -13.78 -34.28
C GLU A 128 41.58 -13.76 -35.77
N ASN A 129 40.57 -13.87 -36.64
CA ASN A 129 40.76 -13.78 -38.09
C ASN A 129 41.33 -12.41 -38.51
N ASN A 130 40.82 -11.32 -37.96
CA ASN A 130 41.31 -9.97 -38.25
C ASN A 130 42.75 -9.78 -37.78
N THR A 131 43.11 -10.30 -36.60
CA THR A 131 44.48 -10.28 -36.10
C THR A 131 45.43 -11.05 -37.02
N PHE A 132 45.01 -12.23 -37.50
CA PHE A 132 45.79 -13.02 -38.45
C PHE A 132 46.02 -12.27 -39.77
N ILE A 133 44.98 -11.64 -40.32
CA ILE A 133 45.10 -10.82 -41.54
C ILE A 133 46.12 -9.68 -41.33
N TRP A 134 46.05 -8.97 -40.20
CA TRP A 134 47.01 -7.91 -39.88
C TRP A 134 48.45 -8.42 -39.77
N GLN A 135 48.67 -9.59 -39.16
CA GLN A 135 50.00 -10.20 -39.08
C GLN A 135 50.58 -10.53 -40.47
N VAL A 136 49.75 -11.04 -41.38
CA VAL A 136 50.19 -11.32 -42.75
C VAL A 136 50.52 -10.02 -43.49
N ILE A 137 49.68 -8.99 -43.36
CA ILE A 137 49.93 -7.68 -43.97
C ILE A 137 51.25 -7.08 -43.47
N THR A 138 51.50 -7.11 -42.16
CA THR A 138 52.75 -6.54 -41.59
C THR A 138 53.98 -7.32 -42.01
N MET A 139 53.91 -8.65 -42.12
CA MET A 139 55.00 -9.47 -42.67
C MET A 139 55.30 -9.14 -44.13
N LEU A 140 54.28 -9.01 -44.98
CA LEU A 140 54.45 -8.68 -46.39
C LEU A 140 55.02 -7.27 -46.58
N LEU A 141 54.53 -6.28 -45.83
CA LEU A 141 55.08 -4.92 -45.84
C LEU A 141 56.54 -4.90 -45.38
N GLY A 142 56.87 -5.64 -44.31
CA GLY A 142 58.25 -5.78 -43.84
C GLY A 142 59.17 -6.40 -44.89
N ALA A 143 58.75 -7.49 -45.54
CA ALA A 143 59.52 -8.11 -46.61
C ALA A 143 59.71 -7.18 -47.81
N LEU A 144 58.69 -6.40 -48.17
CA LEU A 144 58.77 -5.42 -49.26
C LEU A 144 59.75 -4.29 -48.92
N LEU A 145 59.74 -3.78 -47.68
CA LEU A 145 60.69 -2.76 -47.22
C LEU A 145 62.14 -3.28 -47.24
N ILE A 146 62.36 -4.51 -46.76
CA ILE A 146 63.69 -5.14 -46.80
C ILE A 146 64.18 -5.27 -48.25
N LYS A 147 63.30 -5.71 -49.16
CA LYS A 147 63.63 -5.81 -50.59
C LYS A 147 63.97 -4.45 -51.18
N GLN A 148 63.17 -3.42 -50.91
CA GLN A 148 63.45 -2.05 -51.37
C GLN A 148 64.78 -1.50 -50.84
N MET A 149 65.12 -1.80 -49.59
CA MET A 149 66.41 -1.41 -49.01
C MET A 149 67.59 -2.15 -49.66
N TYR A 150 67.44 -3.45 -49.94
CA TYR A 150 68.48 -4.24 -50.61
C TYR A 150 68.70 -3.79 -52.05
N ASP A 151 67.62 -3.51 -52.79
CA ASP A 151 67.68 -3.02 -54.17
C ASP A 151 68.30 -1.60 -54.29
N GLN A 152 68.44 -0.86 -53.18
CA GLN A 152 69.09 0.46 -53.12
C GLN A 152 70.59 0.42 -52.79
N TYR A 153 71.16 -0.73 -52.42
CA TYR A 153 72.59 -0.91 -52.18
C TYR A 153 73.21 -1.75 -53.31
N PRO A 154 73.94 -1.14 -54.26
CA PRO A 154 74.61 -1.85 -55.35
C PRO A 154 75.82 -2.69 -54.90
#